data_AF-A0A3A8JD20-F1
#
_entry.id   AF-A0A3A8JD20-F1
#
_cell.length_a   1.000
_cell.length_b   1.000
_cell.length_c   1.000
_cell.angle_alpha   90.00
_cell.angle_beta   90.00
_cell.angle_gamma   90.00
#
_symmetry.space_group_name_H-M   'P 1'
#
loop_
_entity.id
_entity.type
_entity.pdbx_description
1 polymer ?
#
loop_
_entity_poly.entity_id
_entity_poly.type
_entity_poly.pdbx_seq_one_letter_code
_entity_poly.pdbx_strand_id
1 'polypeptide(L)'
;VQTAPQARPWVETGFMSRAQVAGRDQAMRTIGLPPSTPQGAATTLRDERLGDGNSNCLERAMALARPGDSVVFLTDSRDGVGHAVVRRKDGSLVDPNEPKRTYPDLLAYQSSHPHYSQPLSVPREKLAAVLGTPVGPGRDALIQTLGLASVANRLVADTYDMRTLTTACGAVHAAVAANQNAGAGHIMAEAMRAAISSVRSSHPEWSAEQVMDYAVAATHASLVGPGHGLDQLNQLGARGNVVEMINALATDKSTFVGGGLDLTNGKDLRPELNDLSNNQAFHCFFFVTAGYVANGQPLLTDVLANGVGAWGHEVRDEGSSREDYIASNLSISMGQGLLERGLSGDMGQVADAPEVMLAVYTPEAGSGPGADRARRMATERIDTLKDALVTLENGKDLMVASDLVSTVLGRALDTLGLHDASYVLPIANPPDWVNPANQ
;
A
#
# COMPACT_ATOMS: atom_id res chain seq x y z
N VAL A 1 -42.95 39.72 -7.67
CA VAL A 1 -41.78 39.26 -8.47
C VAL A 1 -40.76 38.70 -7.50
N GLN A 2 -40.78 37.39 -7.27
CA GLN A 2 -39.80 36.68 -6.43
C GLN A 2 -38.61 36.30 -7.30
N THR A 3 -37.40 36.61 -6.84
CA THR A 3 -36.13 36.31 -7.51
C THR A 3 -35.74 34.85 -7.28
N ALA A 4 -35.41 34.17 -8.37
CA ALA A 4 -34.95 32.78 -8.39
C ALA A 4 -33.54 32.61 -7.79
N PRO A 5 -33.21 31.45 -7.19
CA PRO A 5 -31.87 31.17 -6.69
C PRO A 5 -30.90 30.85 -7.83
N GLN A 6 -29.71 31.46 -7.77
CA GLN A 6 -28.61 31.24 -8.71
C GLN A 6 -28.09 29.79 -8.62
N ALA A 7 -28.01 29.15 -9.79
CA ALA A 7 -27.36 27.85 -9.95
C ALA A 7 -25.84 27.97 -9.72
N ARG A 8 -25.27 27.03 -8.96
CA ARG A 8 -23.81 26.87 -8.82
C ARG A 8 -23.25 26.24 -10.10
N PRO A 9 -22.10 26.71 -10.63
CA PRO A 9 -21.47 26.07 -11.78
C PRO A 9 -20.80 24.75 -11.40
N TRP A 10 -20.68 23.93 -12.43
CA TRP A 10 -20.28 22.53 -12.42
C TRP A 10 -18.82 22.32 -12.02
N VAL A 11 -18.56 21.11 -11.51
CA VAL A 11 -17.27 20.55 -11.12
C VAL A 11 -16.23 20.72 -12.24
N GLU A 12 -15.18 21.49 -11.98
CA GLU A 12 -13.95 21.49 -12.78
C GLU A 12 -13.24 20.15 -12.56
N THR A 13 -13.14 19.34 -13.60
CA THR A 13 -12.18 18.23 -13.66
C THR A 13 -10.77 18.83 -13.69
N GLY A 14 -10.09 18.79 -12.54
CA GLY A 14 -8.80 19.43 -12.34
C GLY A 14 -7.70 18.86 -13.24
N PHE A 15 -7.29 19.61 -14.24
CA PHE A 15 -5.99 19.41 -14.89
C PHE A 15 -4.89 19.83 -13.91
N MET A 16 -3.98 18.91 -13.59
CA MET A 16 -2.81 19.22 -12.76
C MET A 16 -2.00 20.36 -13.39
N SER A 17 -1.58 21.33 -12.57
CA SER A 17 -0.69 22.40 -13.00
C SER A 17 0.69 21.84 -13.41
N ARG A 18 1.41 22.55 -14.30
CA ARG A 18 2.77 22.16 -14.70
C ARG A 18 3.74 22.01 -13.51
N ALA A 19 3.53 22.77 -12.44
CA ALA A 19 4.33 22.66 -11.21
C ALA A 19 4.06 21.34 -10.45
N GLN A 20 2.80 20.88 -10.42
CA GLN A 20 2.44 19.59 -9.83
C GLN A 20 2.98 18.42 -10.65
N VAL A 21 2.97 18.53 -12.00
CA VAL A 21 3.59 17.54 -12.89
C VAL A 21 5.10 17.47 -12.68
N ALA A 22 5.79 18.61 -12.59
CA ALA A 22 7.24 18.66 -12.33
C ALA A 22 7.61 18.11 -10.94
N GLY A 23 6.81 18.39 -9.91
CA GLY A 23 7.00 17.84 -8.56
C GLY A 23 6.79 16.32 -8.53
N ARG A 24 5.79 15.81 -9.25
CA ARG A 24 5.58 14.37 -9.44
C ARG A 24 6.73 13.71 -10.18
N ASP A 25 7.22 14.31 -11.26
CA ASP A 25 8.35 13.77 -12.04
C ASP A 25 9.65 13.75 -11.22
N GLN A 26 9.88 14.76 -10.39
CA GLN A 26 11.02 14.79 -9.47
C GLN A 26 10.86 13.74 -8.37
N ALA A 27 9.68 13.59 -7.77
CA ALA A 27 9.40 12.54 -6.79
C ALA A 27 9.60 11.14 -7.38
N MET A 28 9.10 10.88 -8.59
CA MET A 28 9.28 9.62 -9.32
C MET A 28 10.74 9.30 -9.63
N ARG A 29 11.57 10.30 -9.94
CA ARG A 29 13.02 10.14 -10.11
C ARG A 29 13.73 9.83 -8.80
N THR A 30 13.33 10.47 -7.70
CA THR A 30 13.91 10.24 -6.37
C THR A 30 13.67 8.82 -5.86
N ILE A 31 12.49 8.24 -6.17
CA ILE A 31 12.15 6.84 -5.84
C ILE A 31 12.67 5.82 -6.86
N GLY A 32 13.45 6.24 -7.86
CA GLY A 32 14.06 5.32 -8.83
C GLY A 32 13.08 4.64 -9.79
N LEU A 33 11.83 5.11 -9.86
CA LEU A 33 10.84 4.59 -10.80
C LEU A 33 11.09 5.20 -12.19
N PRO A 34 11.07 4.39 -13.27
CA PRO A 34 11.14 4.94 -14.62
C PRO A 34 9.94 5.87 -14.86
N PRO A 35 10.08 6.92 -15.71
CA PRO A 35 8.98 7.83 -16.01
C PRO A 35 7.78 7.03 -16.53
N SER A 36 6.69 7.02 -15.75
CA SER A 36 5.47 6.30 -16.07
C SER A 36 4.83 6.92 -17.32
N THR A 37 4.90 6.25 -18.46
CA THR A 37 3.93 6.48 -19.54
C THR A 37 2.54 6.06 -19.02
N PRO A 38 1.48 6.82 -19.33
CA PRO A 38 0.11 6.43 -19.00
C PRO A 38 -0.18 4.97 -19.38
N GLN A 39 -0.82 4.24 -18.46
CA GLN A 39 -1.22 2.84 -18.65
C GLN A 39 -2.12 2.73 -19.89
N GLY A 40 -1.72 1.95 -20.88
CA GLY A 40 -2.58 1.68 -22.02
C GLY A 40 -3.70 0.72 -21.65
N ALA A 41 -4.92 1.04 -22.10
CA ALA A 41 -6.04 0.11 -22.04
C ALA A 41 -5.64 -1.25 -22.67
N ALA A 42 -6.33 -2.33 -22.29
CA ALA A 42 -6.19 -3.60 -22.98
C ALA A 42 -6.48 -3.40 -24.47
N THR A 43 -5.53 -3.77 -25.33
CA THR A 43 -5.71 -3.70 -26.78
C THR A 43 -5.49 -5.07 -27.41
N THR A 44 -5.74 -5.14 -28.69
CA THR A 44 -5.56 -6.29 -29.55
C THR A 44 -4.63 -5.91 -30.71
N LEU A 45 -4.27 -6.87 -31.56
CA LEU A 45 -3.53 -6.54 -32.78
C LEU A 45 -4.28 -5.57 -33.69
N ARG A 46 -5.61 -5.53 -33.63
CA ARG A 46 -6.42 -4.71 -34.53
C ARG A 46 -6.38 -3.23 -34.19
N ASP A 47 -6.32 -2.89 -32.92
CA ASP A 47 -6.50 -1.55 -32.39
C ASP A 47 -5.25 -0.98 -31.68
N GLU A 48 -4.22 -1.80 -31.42
CA GLU A 48 -2.96 -1.33 -30.83
C GLU A 48 -2.29 -0.21 -31.64
N ARG A 49 -1.85 0.85 -30.97
CA ARG A 49 -1.18 2.01 -31.58
C ARG A 49 0.17 2.25 -30.93
N LEU A 50 1.24 1.86 -31.62
CA LEU A 50 2.60 2.10 -31.13
C LEU A 50 2.89 3.60 -31.03
N GLY A 51 3.51 4.02 -29.93
CA GLY A 51 3.97 5.39 -29.69
C GLY A 51 2.87 6.43 -29.44
N ASP A 52 1.64 6.00 -29.15
CA ASP A 52 0.53 6.92 -28.82
C ASP A 52 0.56 7.42 -27.36
N GLY A 53 1.53 6.96 -26.57
CA GLY A 53 1.70 7.27 -25.15
C GLY A 53 1.03 6.26 -24.20
N ASN A 54 0.30 5.27 -24.72
CA ASN A 54 -0.45 4.26 -23.98
C ASN A 54 0.25 2.90 -24.04
N SER A 55 1.50 2.83 -23.57
CA SER A 55 2.34 1.63 -23.76
C SER A 55 1.87 0.43 -22.96
N ASN A 56 1.44 -0.64 -23.64
CA ASN A 56 1.08 -1.92 -23.00
C ASN A 56 2.18 -2.98 -23.18
N CYS A 57 1.95 -4.19 -22.68
CA CYS A 57 2.94 -5.26 -22.75
C CYS A 57 3.25 -5.72 -24.19
N LEU A 58 2.35 -5.53 -25.17
CA LEU A 58 2.64 -5.82 -26.57
C LEU A 58 3.65 -4.82 -27.15
N GLU A 59 3.47 -3.51 -26.92
CA GLU A 59 4.46 -2.51 -27.33
C GLU A 59 5.81 -2.77 -26.65
N ARG A 60 5.82 -3.04 -25.34
CA ARG A 60 7.06 -3.34 -24.60
C ARG A 60 7.74 -4.62 -25.09
N ALA A 61 6.98 -5.69 -25.36
CA ALA A 61 7.50 -6.90 -25.98
C ALA A 61 8.10 -6.61 -27.36
N MET A 62 7.47 -5.74 -28.15
CA MET A 62 7.99 -5.28 -29.43
C MET A 62 9.21 -4.37 -29.30
N ALA A 63 9.36 -3.59 -28.23
CA ALA A 63 10.59 -2.86 -27.96
C ALA A 63 11.75 -3.80 -27.57
N LEU A 64 11.44 -4.90 -26.87
CA LEU A 64 12.42 -5.84 -26.32
C LEU A 64 12.87 -6.94 -27.30
N ALA A 65 11.97 -7.37 -28.19
CA ALA A 65 12.25 -8.42 -29.16
C ALA A 65 13.33 -7.99 -30.18
N ARG A 66 14.15 -8.94 -30.61
CA ARG A 66 15.23 -8.76 -31.59
C ARG A 66 14.87 -9.49 -32.89
N PRO A 67 15.55 -9.21 -34.02
CA PRO A 67 15.32 -9.93 -35.27
C PRO A 67 15.42 -11.45 -35.11
N GLY A 68 14.36 -12.15 -35.51
CA GLY A 68 14.13 -13.58 -35.39
C GLY A 68 13.69 -14.09 -34.02
N ASP A 69 13.37 -13.20 -33.08
CA ASP A 69 12.57 -13.55 -31.90
C ASP A 69 11.09 -13.71 -32.30
N SER A 70 10.30 -14.28 -31.39
CA SER A 70 8.84 -14.29 -31.48
C SER A 70 8.23 -13.63 -30.24
N VAL A 71 7.04 -13.07 -30.37
CA VAL A 71 6.22 -12.67 -29.22
C VAL A 71 5.19 -13.77 -29.00
N VAL A 72 5.09 -14.25 -27.77
CA VAL A 72 4.13 -15.26 -27.35
C VAL A 72 3.01 -14.57 -26.59
N PHE A 73 1.80 -14.71 -27.11
CA PHE A 73 0.58 -14.22 -26.47
C PHE A 73 0.02 -15.31 -25.57
N LEU A 74 -0.24 -14.96 -24.33
CA LEU A 74 -0.79 -15.81 -23.30
C LEU A 74 -2.17 -15.30 -22.93
N THR A 75 -3.07 -16.20 -22.54
CA THR A 75 -4.36 -15.85 -21.95
C THR A 75 -4.25 -15.94 -20.44
N ASP A 76 -4.67 -14.89 -19.74
CA ASP A 76 -4.79 -14.90 -18.29
C ASP A 76 -6.14 -15.52 -17.88
N SER A 77 -6.10 -16.54 -17.02
CA SER A 77 -7.32 -17.18 -16.52
C SER A 77 -8.07 -16.33 -15.49
N ARG A 78 -7.49 -15.25 -14.97
CA ARG A 78 -8.08 -14.40 -13.92
C ARG A 78 -9.12 -13.44 -14.46
N ASP A 79 -8.83 -12.79 -15.58
CA ASP A 79 -9.65 -11.70 -16.16
C ASP A 79 -9.83 -11.82 -17.68
N GLY A 80 -9.20 -12.80 -18.33
CA GLY A 80 -9.23 -13.00 -19.78
C GLY A 80 -8.38 -12.00 -20.57
N VAL A 81 -7.73 -11.05 -19.89
CA VAL A 81 -6.82 -10.07 -20.49
C VAL A 81 -5.43 -10.68 -20.54
N GLY A 82 -4.97 -10.98 -21.74
CA GLY A 82 -3.73 -11.70 -21.95
C GLY A 82 -2.46 -10.93 -21.62
N HIS A 83 -1.35 -11.60 -21.81
CA HIS A 83 0.00 -11.05 -21.67
C HIS A 83 0.87 -11.38 -22.88
N ALA A 84 1.86 -10.54 -23.18
CA ALA A 84 2.80 -10.74 -24.27
C ALA A 84 4.22 -10.85 -23.73
N VAL A 85 4.89 -11.96 -24.03
CA VAL A 85 6.29 -12.21 -23.64
C VAL A 85 7.16 -12.45 -24.87
N VAL A 86 8.45 -12.18 -24.78
CA VAL A 86 9.38 -12.38 -25.88
C VAL A 86 10.03 -13.75 -25.77
N ARG A 87 9.87 -14.59 -26.79
CA ARG A 87 10.62 -15.84 -26.96
C ARG A 87 11.81 -15.61 -27.87
N ARG A 88 13.01 -15.83 -27.34
CA ARG A 88 14.28 -15.73 -28.06
C ARG A 88 14.49 -16.92 -28.99
N LYS A 89 15.45 -16.82 -29.91
CA LYS A 89 15.83 -17.90 -30.84
C LYS A 89 16.27 -19.19 -30.14
N ASP A 90 16.87 -19.07 -28.95
CA ASP A 90 17.31 -20.22 -28.15
C ASP A 90 16.16 -20.90 -27.37
N GLY A 91 14.94 -20.38 -27.46
CA GLY A 91 13.76 -20.89 -26.78
C GLY A 91 13.47 -20.21 -25.44
N SER A 92 14.41 -19.43 -24.90
CA SER A 92 14.22 -18.71 -23.65
C SER A 92 13.15 -17.62 -23.75
N LEU A 93 12.53 -17.28 -22.63
CA LEU A 93 11.56 -16.19 -22.55
C LEU A 93 12.05 -15.04 -21.69
N VAL A 94 11.70 -13.83 -22.12
CA VAL A 94 11.87 -12.61 -21.35
C VAL A 94 10.52 -11.92 -21.26
N ASP A 95 10.09 -11.67 -20.04
CA ASP A 95 8.89 -10.89 -19.76
C ASP A 95 9.21 -9.39 -19.90
N PRO A 96 8.47 -8.60 -20.69
CA PRO A 96 8.70 -7.16 -20.76
C PRO A 96 8.49 -6.42 -19.43
N ASN A 97 7.78 -7.02 -18.46
CA ASN A 97 7.61 -6.48 -17.11
C ASN A 97 8.79 -6.82 -16.18
N GLU A 98 9.55 -7.88 -16.50
CA GLU A 98 10.77 -8.28 -15.80
C GLU A 98 11.95 -8.41 -16.79
N PRO A 99 12.38 -7.35 -17.50
CA PRO A 99 13.30 -7.47 -18.64
C PRO A 99 14.70 -7.95 -18.27
N LYS A 100 15.04 -7.97 -16.97
CA LYS A 100 16.31 -8.48 -16.42
C LYS A 100 16.26 -9.97 -16.09
N ARG A 101 15.06 -10.57 -16.01
CA ARG A 101 14.86 -11.98 -15.71
C ARG A 101 14.62 -12.75 -17.00
N THR A 102 15.25 -13.91 -17.12
CA THR A 102 15.09 -14.80 -18.26
C THR A 102 14.63 -16.17 -17.78
N TYR A 103 13.63 -16.72 -18.46
CA TYR A 103 13.08 -18.04 -18.21
C TYR A 103 13.65 -19.01 -19.26
N PRO A 104 14.12 -20.21 -18.87
CA PRO A 104 14.75 -21.15 -19.82
C PRO A 104 13.85 -21.53 -20.99
N ASP A 105 12.55 -21.67 -20.74
CA ASP A 105 11.54 -22.03 -21.74
C ASP A 105 10.13 -21.62 -21.26
N LEU A 106 9.12 -21.92 -22.09
CA LEU A 106 7.73 -21.59 -21.81
C LEU A 106 7.17 -22.36 -20.62
N LEU A 107 7.62 -23.59 -20.41
CA LEU A 107 7.17 -24.40 -19.29
C LEU A 107 7.64 -23.80 -17.96
N ALA A 108 8.90 -23.36 -17.88
CA ALA A 108 9.44 -22.66 -16.72
C ALA A 108 8.67 -21.36 -16.45
N TYR A 109 8.38 -20.58 -17.50
CA TYR A 109 7.58 -19.36 -17.36
C TYR A 109 6.16 -19.63 -16.86
N GLN A 110 5.45 -20.62 -17.42
CA GLN A 110 4.10 -20.98 -16.99
C GLN A 110 4.08 -21.65 -15.62
N SER A 111 5.17 -22.31 -15.22
CA SER A 111 5.30 -22.88 -13.87
C SER A 111 5.42 -21.80 -12.80
N SER A 112 6.09 -20.68 -13.11
CA SER A 112 6.13 -19.51 -12.22
C SER A 112 4.91 -18.61 -12.35
N HIS A 113 4.15 -18.71 -13.45
CA HIS A 113 2.93 -17.94 -13.71
C HIS A 113 1.76 -18.86 -14.11
N PRO A 114 1.23 -19.68 -13.18
CA PRO A 114 0.27 -20.73 -13.50
C PRO A 114 -1.08 -20.23 -14.05
N HIS A 115 -1.37 -18.94 -13.93
CA HIS A 115 -2.57 -18.30 -14.48
C HIS A 115 -2.47 -18.03 -16.00
N TYR A 116 -1.27 -18.10 -16.59
CA TYR A 116 -1.10 -17.89 -18.03
C TYR A 116 -1.15 -19.19 -18.83
N SER A 117 -2.01 -19.23 -19.84
CA SER A 117 -2.27 -20.42 -20.65
C SER A 117 -2.46 -20.11 -22.14
N GLN A 118 -2.70 -21.15 -22.95
CA GLN A 118 -3.02 -21.06 -24.38
C GLN A 118 -2.03 -20.22 -25.22
N PRO A 119 -0.73 -20.58 -25.22
CA PRO A 119 0.30 -19.81 -25.89
C PRO A 119 0.09 -19.76 -27.41
N LEU A 120 0.09 -18.55 -27.97
CA LEU A 120 0.12 -18.32 -29.41
C LEU A 120 1.37 -17.51 -29.76
N SER A 121 2.28 -18.13 -30.50
CA SER A 121 3.54 -17.47 -30.89
C SER A 121 3.42 -16.80 -32.25
N VAL A 122 3.86 -15.55 -32.34
CA VAL A 122 3.94 -14.78 -33.58
C VAL A 122 5.38 -14.30 -33.80
N PRO A 123 5.98 -14.56 -34.97
CA PRO A 123 7.28 -14.00 -35.32
C PRO A 123 7.27 -12.46 -35.24
N ARG A 124 8.33 -11.87 -34.69
CA ARG A 124 8.48 -10.42 -34.55
C ARG A 124 8.22 -9.68 -35.85
N GLU A 125 8.72 -10.21 -36.97
CA GLU A 125 8.65 -9.56 -38.28
C GLU A 125 7.19 -9.42 -38.75
N LYS A 126 6.35 -10.42 -38.47
CA LYS A 126 4.92 -10.36 -38.79
C LYS A 126 4.21 -9.33 -37.91
N LEU A 127 4.54 -9.27 -36.62
CA LEU A 127 3.97 -8.26 -35.72
C LEU A 127 4.41 -6.85 -36.10
N ALA A 128 5.68 -6.65 -36.43
CA ALA A 128 6.19 -5.35 -36.87
C ALA A 128 5.45 -4.86 -38.13
N ALA A 129 5.16 -5.75 -39.08
CA ALA A 129 4.35 -5.40 -40.26
C ALA A 129 2.92 -5.00 -39.90
N VAL A 130 2.25 -5.75 -39.02
CA VAL A 130 0.87 -5.45 -38.57
C VAL A 130 0.81 -4.15 -37.79
N LEU A 131 1.65 -3.99 -36.78
CA LEU A 131 1.63 -2.84 -35.87
C LEU A 131 2.17 -1.57 -36.53
N GLY A 132 3.03 -1.70 -37.54
CA GLY A 132 3.45 -0.58 -38.40
C GLY A 132 2.38 -0.14 -39.42
N THR A 133 1.32 -0.93 -39.61
CA THR A 133 0.17 -0.55 -40.45
C THR A 133 -0.86 0.19 -39.60
N PRO A 134 -1.41 1.35 -40.00
CA PRO A 134 -2.44 2.05 -39.24
C PRO A 134 -3.69 1.19 -38.96
N VAL A 135 -4.35 1.43 -37.83
CA VAL A 135 -5.61 0.77 -37.45
C VAL A 135 -6.67 0.95 -38.54
N GLY A 136 -7.35 -0.14 -38.91
CA GLY A 136 -8.44 -0.14 -39.88
C GLY A 136 -8.39 -1.32 -40.87
N PRO A 137 -9.18 -1.27 -41.96
CA PRO A 137 -9.35 -2.41 -42.87
C PRO A 137 -8.05 -2.93 -43.50
N GLY A 138 -7.09 -2.05 -43.76
CA GLY A 138 -5.78 -2.44 -44.31
C GLY A 138 -4.99 -3.33 -43.34
N ARG A 139 -5.02 -3.02 -42.04
CA ARG A 139 -4.41 -3.85 -41.01
C ARG A 139 -5.14 -5.18 -40.86
N ASP A 140 -6.48 -5.18 -40.89
CA ASP A 140 -7.27 -6.40 -40.82
C ASP A 140 -6.98 -7.36 -41.99
N ALA A 141 -6.85 -6.82 -43.20
CA ALA A 141 -6.47 -7.59 -44.37
C ALA A 141 -5.05 -8.19 -44.22
N LEU A 142 -4.11 -7.42 -43.66
CA LEU A 142 -2.75 -7.90 -43.40
C LEU A 142 -2.73 -9.00 -42.33
N ILE A 143 -3.52 -8.85 -41.26
CA ILE A 143 -3.71 -9.88 -40.22
C ILE A 143 -4.21 -11.18 -40.83
N GLN A 144 -5.20 -11.13 -41.72
CA GLN A 144 -5.71 -12.30 -42.44
C GLN A 144 -4.63 -12.93 -43.34
N THR A 145 -3.95 -12.10 -44.15
CA THR A 145 -2.91 -12.55 -45.09
C THR A 145 -1.74 -13.24 -44.39
N LEU A 146 -1.37 -12.75 -43.20
CA LEU A 146 -0.26 -13.31 -42.40
C LEU A 146 -0.65 -14.54 -41.57
N GLY A 147 -1.94 -14.93 -41.59
CA GLY A 147 -2.49 -16.05 -40.83
C GLY A 147 -2.59 -15.76 -39.33
N LEU A 148 -2.78 -14.50 -38.93
CA LEU A 148 -2.80 -14.06 -37.54
C LEU A 148 -4.22 -13.91 -36.96
N ALA A 149 -5.24 -14.37 -37.68
CA ALA A 149 -6.65 -14.24 -37.27
C ALA A 149 -6.93 -14.84 -35.88
N SER A 150 -6.24 -15.93 -35.51
CA SER A 150 -6.42 -16.61 -34.20
C SER A 150 -5.89 -15.82 -33.00
N VAL A 151 -4.98 -14.87 -33.21
CA VAL A 151 -4.41 -14.00 -32.17
C VAL A 151 -4.90 -12.56 -32.28
N ALA A 152 -5.54 -12.21 -33.39
CA ALA A 152 -5.95 -10.86 -33.74
C ALA A 152 -6.82 -10.17 -32.67
N ASN A 153 -7.68 -10.94 -32.00
CA ASN A 153 -8.63 -10.45 -30.99
C ASN A 153 -8.17 -10.74 -29.56
N ARG A 154 -6.95 -11.26 -29.38
CA ARG A 154 -6.44 -11.51 -28.03
C ARG A 154 -6.14 -10.17 -27.39
N LEU A 155 -6.87 -9.89 -26.32
CA LEU A 155 -6.61 -8.74 -25.47
C LEU A 155 -5.26 -8.94 -24.81
N VAL A 156 -4.49 -7.87 -24.76
CA VAL A 156 -3.22 -7.79 -24.05
C VAL A 156 -3.19 -6.44 -23.36
N ALA A 157 -2.93 -6.44 -22.06
CA ALA A 157 -2.87 -5.21 -21.29
C ALA A 157 -1.55 -5.04 -20.58
N ASP A 158 -1.34 -3.80 -20.15
CA ASP A 158 -0.43 -3.55 -19.06
C ASP A 158 -0.99 -4.20 -17.78
N THR A 159 -0.50 -5.38 -17.45
CA THR A 159 -0.46 -5.80 -16.06
C THR A 159 0.99 -5.72 -15.59
N TYR A 160 1.45 -4.51 -15.23
CA TYR A 160 2.01 -4.43 -13.89
C TYR A 160 0.98 -5.07 -12.97
N ASP A 161 1.42 -5.99 -12.11
CA ASP A 161 0.56 -6.51 -11.07
C ASP A 161 -0.18 -5.31 -10.47
N MET A 162 -1.51 -5.30 -10.50
CA MET A 162 -2.29 -4.15 -10.03
C MET A 162 -1.91 -3.77 -8.59
N ARG A 163 -1.34 -4.74 -7.87
CA ARG A 163 -0.61 -4.60 -6.61
C ARG A 163 0.51 -3.55 -6.67
N THR A 164 1.37 -3.62 -7.65
CA THR A 164 2.45 -2.64 -7.88
C THR A 164 1.91 -1.26 -8.22
N LEU A 165 0.84 -1.15 -9.02
CA LEU A 165 0.28 0.15 -9.43
C LEU A 165 -0.37 0.90 -8.25
N THR A 166 -1.21 0.22 -7.46
CA THR A 166 -1.87 0.85 -6.32
C THR A 166 -0.86 1.24 -5.24
N THR A 167 0.14 0.40 -4.97
CA THR A 167 1.21 0.73 -4.01
C THR A 167 2.07 1.90 -4.52
N ALA A 168 2.45 1.89 -5.80
CA ALA A 168 3.19 3.02 -6.39
C ALA A 168 2.38 4.32 -6.36
N CYS A 169 1.05 4.27 -6.54
CA CYS A 169 0.18 5.44 -6.43
C CYS A 169 0.20 6.03 -5.01
N GLY A 170 0.03 5.17 -3.99
CA GLY A 170 0.12 5.57 -2.58
C GLY A 170 1.49 6.17 -2.25
N ALA A 171 2.57 5.50 -2.64
CA ALA A 171 3.94 5.93 -2.43
C ALA A 171 4.26 7.28 -3.11
N VAL A 172 3.82 7.48 -4.36
CA VAL A 172 4.00 8.75 -5.09
C VAL A 172 3.25 9.89 -4.40
N HIS A 173 2.00 9.67 -3.97
CA HIS A 173 1.23 10.70 -3.28
C HIS A 173 1.85 11.06 -1.93
N ALA A 174 2.30 10.06 -1.16
CA ALA A 174 3.05 10.26 0.08
C ALA A 174 4.33 11.08 -0.16
N ALA A 175 5.11 10.74 -1.20
CA ALA A 175 6.33 11.45 -1.56
C ALA A 175 6.07 12.88 -2.05
N VAL A 176 4.98 13.11 -2.81
CA VAL A 176 4.58 14.46 -3.23
C VAL A 176 4.17 15.30 -2.02
N ALA A 177 3.38 14.74 -1.10
CA ALA A 177 2.99 15.43 0.14
C ALA A 177 4.22 15.79 0.99
N ALA A 178 5.14 14.84 1.19
CA ALA A 178 6.40 15.06 1.89
C ALA A 178 7.24 16.16 1.23
N ASN A 179 7.39 16.15 -0.10
CA ASN A 179 8.12 17.19 -0.84
C ASN A 179 7.44 18.57 -0.76
N GLN A 180 6.15 18.62 -0.48
CA GLN A 180 5.40 19.85 -0.20
C GLN A 180 5.47 20.25 1.27
N ASN A 181 6.32 19.60 2.06
CA ASN A 181 6.48 19.82 3.50
C ASN A 181 5.17 19.59 4.27
N ALA A 182 4.34 18.66 3.81
CA ALA A 182 3.21 18.14 4.58
C ALA A 182 3.73 17.31 5.76
N GLY A 183 3.00 17.32 6.88
CA GLY A 183 3.36 16.48 8.03
C GLY A 183 2.82 15.05 7.91
N ALA A 184 3.13 14.23 8.91
CA ALA A 184 2.80 12.81 8.94
C ALA A 184 1.29 12.52 8.78
N GLY A 185 0.42 13.32 9.40
CA GLY A 185 -1.04 13.13 9.31
C GLY A 185 -1.55 13.26 7.88
N HIS A 186 -1.10 14.30 7.17
CA HIS A 186 -1.41 14.52 5.76
C HIS A 186 -0.79 13.45 4.86
N ILE A 187 0.46 13.06 5.10
CA ILE A 187 1.13 12.00 4.32
C ILE A 187 0.32 10.69 4.38
N MET A 188 -0.10 10.27 5.57
CA MET A 188 -0.92 9.07 5.75
C MET A 188 -2.27 9.18 5.03
N ALA A 189 -2.96 10.32 5.18
CA ALA A 189 -4.25 10.56 4.55
C ALA A 189 -4.15 10.58 3.02
N GLU A 190 -3.13 11.23 2.44
CA GLU A 190 -2.92 11.26 0.99
C GLU A 190 -2.62 9.87 0.42
N ALA A 191 -1.77 9.08 1.10
CA ALA A 191 -1.48 7.71 0.68
C ALA A 191 -2.73 6.83 0.69
N MET A 192 -3.53 6.91 1.76
CA MET A 192 -4.81 6.20 1.87
C MET A 192 -5.81 6.65 0.79
N ARG A 193 -5.93 7.96 0.54
CA ARG A 193 -6.83 8.51 -0.48
C ARG A 193 -6.46 8.00 -1.87
N ALA A 194 -5.17 7.99 -2.20
CA ALA A 194 -4.65 7.49 -3.46
C ALA A 194 -4.92 5.98 -3.61
N ALA A 195 -4.71 5.19 -2.56
CA ALA A 195 -4.99 3.76 -2.56
C ALA A 195 -6.48 3.48 -2.80
N ILE A 196 -7.38 4.12 -2.03
CA ILE A 196 -8.84 3.96 -2.19
C ILE A 196 -9.28 4.36 -3.61
N SER A 197 -8.83 5.51 -4.10
CA SER A 197 -9.20 5.99 -5.44
C SER A 197 -8.72 5.03 -6.53
N SER A 198 -7.49 4.53 -6.42
CA SER A 198 -6.93 3.56 -7.36
C SER A 198 -7.75 2.27 -7.36
N VAL A 199 -7.96 1.65 -6.19
CA VAL A 199 -8.70 0.39 -6.08
C VAL A 199 -10.11 0.53 -6.63
N ARG A 200 -10.84 1.60 -6.28
CA ARG A 200 -12.22 1.81 -6.76
C ARG A 200 -12.30 2.02 -8.27
N SER A 201 -11.31 2.71 -8.85
CA SER A 201 -11.26 2.92 -10.30
C SER A 201 -10.98 1.63 -11.06
N SER A 202 -10.18 0.74 -10.46
CA SER A 202 -9.74 -0.51 -11.04
C SER A 202 -10.69 -1.67 -10.80
N HIS A 203 -11.41 -1.63 -9.68
CA HIS A 203 -12.32 -2.67 -9.19
C HIS A 203 -13.66 -2.05 -8.77
N PRO A 204 -14.43 -1.46 -9.70
CA PRO A 204 -15.73 -0.87 -9.38
C PRO A 204 -16.75 -1.88 -8.85
N GLU A 205 -16.51 -3.18 -9.05
CA GLU A 205 -17.32 -4.31 -8.58
C GLU A 205 -17.04 -4.73 -7.14
N TRP A 206 -15.94 -4.28 -6.53
CA TRP A 206 -15.56 -4.70 -5.18
C TRP A 206 -16.45 -4.10 -4.10
N SER A 207 -16.66 -4.88 -3.03
CA SER A 207 -17.38 -4.43 -1.84
C SER A 207 -16.58 -3.40 -1.04
N ALA A 208 -17.25 -2.68 -0.13
CA ALA A 208 -16.61 -1.67 0.73
C ALA A 208 -15.47 -2.28 1.56
N GLU A 209 -15.70 -3.49 2.05
CA GLU A 209 -14.71 -4.27 2.78
C GLU A 209 -13.49 -4.60 1.91
N GLN A 210 -13.70 -5.13 0.70
CA GLN A 210 -12.59 -5.47 -0.21
C GLN A 210 -11.75 -4.25 -0.61
N VAL A 211 -12.42 -3.12 -0.86
CA VAL A 211 -11.73 -1.85 -1.16
C VAL A 211 -10.91 -1.39 0.05
N MET A 212 -11.45 -1.46 1.26
CA MET A 212 -10.75 -1.04 2.47
C MET A 212 -9.58 -1.98 2.83
N ASP A 213 -9.79 -3.30 2.77
CA ASP A 213 -8.75 -4.32 3.01
C ASP A 213 -7.53 -4.03 2.14
N TYR A 214 -7.77 -3.82 0.84
CA TYR A 214 -6.70 -3.55 -0.11
C TYR A 214 -6.07 -2.16 0.09
N ALA A 215 -6.88 -1.14 0.36
CA ALA A 215 -6.36 0.21 0.57
C ALA A 215 -5.45 0.29 1.80
N VAL A 216 -5.82 -0.38 2.91
CA VAL A 216 -4.97 -0.50 4.10
C VAL A 216 -3.68 -1.23 3.75
N ALA A 217 -3.76 -2.36 3.04
CA ALA A 217 -2.59 -3.14 2.66
C ALA A 217 -1.62 -2.35 1.76
N ALA A 218 -2.13 -1.65 0.75
CA ALA A 218 -1.33 -0.85 -0.17
C ALA A 218 -0.72 0.39 0.51
N THR A 219 -1.47 1.03 1.41
CA THR A 219 -0.95 2.16 2.20
C THR A 219 0.15 1.68 3.15
N HIS A 220 -0.02 0.51 3.78
CA HIS A 220 1.02 -0.10 4.60
C HIS A 220 2.27 -0.41 3.79
N ALA A 221 2.14 -1.08 2.64
CA ALA A 221 3.28 -1.38 1.79
C ALA A 221 4.01 -0.09 1.32
N SER A 222 3.28 1.00 1.09
CA SER A 222 3.85 2.29 0.71
C SER A 222 4.63 2.93 1.86
N LEU A 223 4.01 3.06 3.03
CA LEU A 223 4.53 3.86 4.15
C LEU A 223 5.42 3.06 5.11
N VAL A 224 5.13 1.78 5.30
CA VAL A 224 5.77 0.88 6.27
C VAL A 224 6.69 -0.12 5.58
N GLY A 225 6.32 -0.60 4.39
CA GLY A 225 7.16 -1.48 3.58
C GLY A 225 7.37 -2.86 4.17
N PRO A 226 8.29 -3.65 3.59
CA PRO A 226 8.63 -4.98 4.11
C PRO A 226 9.56 -4.88 5.33
N GLY A 227 9.45 -5.81 6.28
CA GLY A 227 10.40 -5.94 7.38
C GLY A 227 9.76 -6.36 8.70
N HIS A 228 10.38 -5.97 9.82
CA HIS A 228 9.98 -6.38 11.16
C HIS A 228 8.51 -6.08 11.50
N GLY A 229 7.94 -4.97 10.99
CA GLY A 229 6.52 -4.68 11.17
C GLY A 229 5.62 -5.76 10.54
N LEU A 230 5.97 -6.27 9.37
CA LEU A 230 5.20 -7.32 8.71
C LEU A 230 5.31 -8.66 9.45
N ASP A 231 6.49 -8.99 10.00
CA ASP A 231 6.67 -10.16 10.86
C ASP A 231 5.78 -10.09 12.10
N GLN A 232 5.66 -8.91 12.70
CA GLN A 232 4.75 -8.66 13.83
C GLN A 232 3.29 -8.82 13.40
N LEU A 233 2.88 -8.27 12.24
CA LEU A 233 1.51 -8.47 11.72
C LEU A 233 1.19 -9.94 11.43
N ASN A 234 2.14 -10.72 10.93
CA ASN A 234 1.96 -12.17 10.71
C ASN A 234 1.67 -12.92 12.01
N GLN A 235 2.25 -12.49 13.14
CA GLN A 235 2.03 -13.11 14.45
C GLN A 235 0.66 -12.79 15.05
N LEU A 236 -0.01 -11.73 14.57
CA LEU A 236 -1.33 -11.32 15.06
C LEU A 236 -2.45 -12.30 14.67
N GLY A 237 -2.27 -13.08 13.59
CA GLY A 237 -3.16 -14.20 13.22
C GLY A 237 -4.61 -13.83 12.82
N ALA A 238 -5.06 -12.59 13.03
CA ALA A 238 -6.36 -12.10 12.61
C ALA A 238 -6.28 -11.49 11.19
N ARG A 239 -7.33 -11.63 10.37
CA ARG A 239 -7.40 -11.22 8.94
C ARG A 239 -6.13 -11.53 8.12
N GLY A 240 -5.74 -12.81 8.09
CA GLY A 240 -4.59 -13.29 7.32
C GLY A 240 -4.58 -12.88 5.85
N ASN A 241 -5.76 -12.67 5.24
CA ASN A 241 -5.89 -12.16 3.87
C ASN A 241 -5.26 -10.77 3.68
N VAL A 242 -5.41 -9.85 4.63
CA VAL A 242 -4.83 -8.48 4.55
C VAL A 242 -3.32 -8.57 4.69
N VAL A 243 -2.83 -9.40 5.60
CA VAL A 243 -1.39 -9.60 5.81
C VAL A 243 -0.74 -10.29 4.60
N GLU A 244 -1.41 -11.26 3.98
CA GLU A 244 -1.00 -11.85 2.71
C GLU A 244 -0.97 -10.82 1.57
N MET A 245 -1.95 -9.92 1.51
CA MET A 245 -1.93 -8.80 0.56
C MET A 245 -0.72 -7.90 0.80
N ILE A 246 -0.44 -7.50 2.04
CA ILE A 246 0.74 -6.68 2.37
C ILE A 246 2.02 -7.40 1.94
N ASN A 247 2.17 -8.68 2.27
CA ASN A 247 3.31 -9.49 1.85
C ASN A 247 3.50 -9.46 0.33
N ALA A 248 2.41 -9.60 -0.44
CA ALA A 248 2.48 -9.55 -1.89
C ALA A 248 2.87 -8.15 -2.41
N LEU A 249 2.28 -7.09 -1.84
CA LEU A 249 2.50 -5.70 -2.24
C LEU A 249 3.92 -5.21 -1.88
N ALA A 250 4.45 -5.64 -0.74
CA ALA A 250 5.74 -5.21 -0.19
C ALA A 250 6.95 -6.00 -0.74
N THR A 251 6.73 -6.98 -1.64
CA THR A 251 7.84 -7.73 -2.28
C THR A 251 8.77 -6.84 -3.10
N ASP A 252 8.24 -5.75 -3.66
CA ASP A 252 9.01 -4.77 -4.40
C ASP A 252 9.48 -3.65 -3.46
N LYS A 253 10.75 -3.69 -3.06
CA LYS A 253 11.36 -2.65 -2.21
C LYS A 253 11.34 -1.25 -2.83
N SER A 254 11.12 -1.12 -4.14
CA SER A 254 11.03 0.19 -4.81
C SER A 254 9.70 0.91 -4.54
N THR A 255 8.69 0.22 -4.01
CA THR A 255 7.40 0.83 -3.65
C THR A 255 7.38 1.36 -2.22
N PHE A 256 8.34 0.96 -1.39
CA PHE A 256 8.52 1.48 -0.05
C PHE A 256 9.19 2.86 -0.09
N VAL A 257 8.52 3.83 0.50
CA VAL A 257 9.03 5.21 0.63
C VAL A 257 9.37 5.57 2.08
N GLY A 258 9.01 4.73 3.06
CA GLY A 258 9.26 5.00 4.47
C GLY A 258 10.73 5.04 4.87
N GLY A 259 11.01 5.71 6.00
CA GLY A 259 12.35 5.97 6.52
C GLY A 259 12.97 7.32 6.09
N GLY A 260 12.38 8.00 5.10
CA GLY A 260 12.83 9.34 4.66
C GLY A 260 11.72 10.30 4.23
N LEU A 261 10.44 9.92 4.39
CA LEU A 261 9.30 10.75 3.98
C LEU A 261 8.96 11.85 4.97
N ASP A 262 9.03 11.57 6.27
CA ASP A 262 8.69 12.58 7.28
C ASP A 262 9.89 13.45 7.60
N LEU A 263 10.33 14.22 6.61
CA LEU A 263 11.39 15.23 6.77
C LEU A 263 10.97 16.39 7.69
N THR A 264 9.73 16.39 8.17
CA THR A 264 9.12 17.48 8.91
C THR A 264 8.92 17.18 10.39
N ASN A 265 9.28 15.98 10.85
CA ASN A 265 9.18 15.57 12.24
C ASN A 265 7.74 15.69 12.78
N GLY A 266 6.77 15.07 12.12
CA GLY A 266 5.38 15.04 12.57
C GLY A 266 4.71 16.42 12.67
N LYS A 267 5.16 17.43 11.92
CA LYS A 267 4.79 18.86 12.10
C LYS A 267 3.28 19.15 12.20
N ASP A 268 2.45 18.34 11.56
CA ASP A 268 0.99 18.50 11.55
C ASP A 268 0.26 17.60 12.55
N LEU A 269 0.98 16.69 13.22
CA LEU A 269 0.44 15.87 14.28
C LEU A 269 0.07 16.76 15.47
N ARG A 270 -0.95 16.32 16.20
CA ARG A 270 -1.25 16.86 17.53
C ARG A 270 0.02 16.79 18.39
N PRO A 271 0.31 17.81 19.21
CA PRO A 271 1.50 17.81 20.06
C PRO A 271 1.66 16.55 20.91
N GLU A 272 0.55 15.93 21.33
CA GLU A 272 0.53 14.68 22.11
C GLU A 272 0.99 13.44 21.37
N LEU A 273 1.08 13.49 20.04
CA LEU A 273 1.40 12.37 19.17
C LEU A 273 2.77 12.57 18.49
N ASN A 274 3.41 13.72 18.71
CA ASN A 274 4.59 14.12 17.97
C ASN A 274 5.85 14.03 18.85
N ASP A 275 6.59 12.94 18.72
CA ASP A 275 7.91 12.72 19.35
C ASP A 275 9.06 13.49 18.64
N LEU A 276 8.75 14.24 17.57
CA LEU A 276 9.69 14.96 16.70
C LEU A 276 10.66 14.07 15.90
N SER A 277 10.36 12.79 15.73
CA SER A 277 11.13 11.87 14.89
C SER A 277 10.68 11.91 13.43
N ASN A 278 11.59 11.52 12.54
CA ASN A 278 11.38 11.55 11.09
C ASN A 278 10.72 10.26 10.53
N ASN A 279 10.08 9.47 11.40
CA ASN A 279 9.40 8.23 11.05
C ASN A 279 7.95 8.18 11.57
N GLN A 280 7.37 9.30 12.03
CA GLN A 280 6.04 9.28 12.65
C GLN A 280 4.91 8.79 11.71
N ALA A 281 4.97 9.13 10.42
CA ALA A 281 4.02 8.59 9.44
C ALA A 281 4.11 7.05 9.30
N PHE A 282 5.33 6.51 9.36
CA PHE A 282 5.58 5.07 9.37
C PHE A 282 5.03 4.45 10.66
N HIS A 283 5.35 5.06 11.80
CA HIS A 283 5.05 4.54 13.13
C HIS A 283 3.54 4.51 13.38
N CYS A 284 2.86 5.63 13.17
CA CYS A 284 1.41 5.72 13.31
C CYS A 284 0.70 4.74 12.34
N PHE A 285 1.11 4.68 11.08
CA PHE A 285 0.41 3.84 10.10
C PHE A 285 0.61 2.33 10.34
N PHE A 286 1.76 1.93 10.89
CA PHE A 286 1.97 0.56 11.36
C PHE A 286 0.88 0.16 12.37
N PHE A 287 0.63 0.99 13.39
CA PHE A 287 -0.39 0.72 14.40
C PHE A 287 -1.82 0.83 13.88
N VAL A 288 -2.09 1.69 12.89
CA VAL A 288 -3.36 1.67 12.14
C VAL A 288 -3.59 0.30 11.51
N THR A 289 -2.56 -0.24 10.86
CA THR A 289 -2.65 -1.56 10.23
C THR A 289 -2.83 -2.66 11.28
N ALA A 290 -2.09 -2.60 12.38
CA ALA A 290 -2.19 -3.58 13.46
C ALA A 290 -3.60 -3.61 14.08
N GLY A 291 -4.19 -2.44 14.35
CA GLY A 291 -5.57 -2.34 14.84
C GLY A 291 -6.61 -2.84 13.83
N TYR A 292 -6.39 -2.60 12.54
CA TYR A 292 -7.25 -3.09 11.46
C TYR A 292 -7.23 -4.62 11.36
N VAL A 293 -6.02 -5.20 11.35
CA VAL A 293 -5.79 -6.64 11.21
C VAL A 293 -6.27 -7.40 12.43
N ALA A 294 -6.11 -6.85 13.64
CA ALA A 294 -6.53 -7.46 14.90
C ALA A 294 -8.04 -7.74 15.01
N ASN A 295 -8.89 -7.13 14.16
CA ASN A 295 -10.32 -7.42 14.06
C ASN A 295 -11.07 -7.39 15.41
N GLY A 296 -10.74 -6.42 16.26
CA GLY A 296 -11.38 -6.27 17.57
C GLY A 296 -11.06 -7.39 18.57
N GLN A 297 -10.04 -8.21 18.34
CA GLN A 297 -9.49 -9.14 19.33
C GLN A 297 -8.89 -8.33 20.50
N PRO A 298 -9.57 -8.22 21.66
CA PRO A 298 -9.19 -7.26 22.69
C PRO A 298 -7.82 -7.61 23.29
N LEU A 299 -7.57 -8.91 23.50
CA LEU A 299 -6.30 -9.41 24.03
C LEU A 299 -5.11 -9.03 23.14
N LEU A 300 -5.31 -9.13 21.82
CA LEU A 300 -4.28 -8.84 20.84
C LEU A 300 -4.04 -7.33 20.70
N THR A 301 -5.12 -6.56 20.80
CA THR A 301 -5.11 -5.09 20.83
C THR A 301 -4.33 -4.60 22.06
N ASP A 302 -4.57 -5.19 23.22
CA ASP A 302 -3.89 -4.87 24.47
C ASP A 302 -2.41 -5.26 24.44
N VAL A 303 -2.05 -6.39 23.83
CA VAL A 303 -0.65 -6.83 23.67
C VAL A 303 0.12 -5.92 22.71
N LEU A 304 -0.50 -5.49 21.61
CA LEU A 304 0.10 -4.54 20.68
C LEU A 304 0.31 -3.17 21.31
N ALA A 305 -0.73 -2.65 21.96
CA ALA A 305 -0.71 -1.33 22.56
C ALA A 305 0.28 -1.24 23.73
N ASN A 306 0.36 -2.28 24.57
CA ASN A 306 1.17 -2.25 25.79
C ASN A 306 2.53 -2.95 25.65
N GLY A 307 2.65 -3.93 24.76
CA GLY A 307 3.88 -4.71 24.59
C GLY A 307 4.80 -4.17 23.49
N VAL A 308 4.26 -3.93 22.29
CA VAL A 308 5.07 -3.60 21.11
C VAL A 308 5.24 -2.09 20.93
N GLY A 309 4.18 -1.30 21.11
CA GLY A 309 4.23 0.16 20.91
C GLY A 309 4.74 0.97 22.09
N ALA A 310 4.68 0.42 23.30
CA ALA A 310 5.07 1.13 24.52
C ALA A 310 6.46 0.68 25.00
N TRP A 311 6.55 -0.54 25.51
CA TRP A 311 7.71 -0.99 26.29
C TRP A 311 8.95 -1.29 25.45
N GLY A 312 8.78 -1.86 24.25
CA GLY A 312 9.90 -2.19 23.37
C GLY A 312 10.65 -0.96 22.84
N HIS A 313 9.92 0.14 22.61
CA HIS A 313 10.48 1.43 22.19
C HIS A 313 10.94 2.27 23.39
N GLU A 314 10.21 2.24 24.52
CA GLU A 314 10.57 2.88 25.79
C GLU A 314 11.97 2.53 26.30
N VAL A 315 12.39 1.27 26.16
CA VAL A 315 13.69 0.81 26.64
C VAL A 315 14.83 1.17 25.67
N ARG A 316 14.52 1.50 24.41
CA ARG A 316 15.49 1.49 23.31
C ARG A 316 15.90 2.87 22.80
N ASP A 317 15.00 3.85 22.83
CA ASP A 317 15.17 5.06 22.00
C ASP A 317 15.55 6.35 22.76
N GLU A 318 15.72 6.32 24.09
CA GLU A 318 16.09 7.49 24.95
C GLU A 318 15.22 8.77 24.79
N GLY A 319 14.19 8.74 23.92
CA GLY A 319 13.23 9.79 23.62
C GLY A 319 11.93 9.66 24.41
N SER A 320 11.05 10.68 24.32
CA SER A 320 9.84 10.76 25.15
C SER A 320 8.81 9.70 24.75
N SER A 321 8.76 8.64 25.55
CA SER A 321 7.89 7.47 25.43
C SER A 321 6.39 7.75 25.40
N ARG A 322 5.99 8.94 25.86
CA ARG A 322 4.60 9.31 26.01
C ARG A 322 3.92 9.50 24.66
N GLU A 323 4.55 10.21 23.74
CA GLU A 323 3.98 10.54 22.44
C GLU A 323 3.77 9.28 21.60
N ASP A 324 4.76 8.38 21.60
CA ASP A 324 4.68 7.10 20.91
C ASP A 324 3.64 6.15 21.51
N TYR A 325 3.51 6.12 22.83
CA TYR A 325 2.46 5.36 23.50
C TYR A 325 1.06 5.84 23.10
N ILE A 326 0.84 7.16 23.11
CA ILE A 326 -0.44 7.77 22.73
C ILE A 326 -0.69 7.56 21.23
N ALA A 327 0.33 7.76 20.38
CA ALA A 327 0.26 7.53 18.94
C ALA A 327 -0.11 6.08 18.62
N SER A 328 0.54 5.10 19.25
CA SER A 328 0.25 3.68 19.06
C SER A 328 -1.19 3.33 19.42
N ASN A 329 -1.65 3.75 20.59
CA ASN A 329 -3.01 3.48 21.07
C ASN A 329 -4.08 4.14 20.19
N LEU A 330 -3.89 5.41 19.83
CA LEU A 330 -4.81 6.13 18.96
C LEU A 330 -4.87 5.51 17.57
N SER A 331 -3.71 5.12 17.03
CA SER A 331 -3.58 4.49 15.73
C SER A 331 -4.27 3.13 15.67
N ILE A 332 -4.14 2.31 16.72
CA ILE A 332 -4.87 1.04 16.84
C ILE A 332 -6.39 1.27 16.79
N SER A 333 -6.91 2.25 17.55
CA SER A 333 -8.33 2.62 17.51
C SER A 333 -8.77 3.13 16.14
N MET A 334 -7.91 3.88 15.44
CA MET A 334 -8.16 4.33 14.07
C MET A 334 -8.26 3.12 13.12
N GLY A 335 -7.37 2.14 13.25
CA GLY A 335 -7.42 0.88 12.49
C GLY A 335 -8.73 0.13 12.66
N GLN A 336 -9.20 -0.02 13.90
CA GLN A 336 -10.50 -0.62 14.19
C GLN A 336 -11.65 0.17 13.56
N GLY A 337 -11.60 1.50 13.61
CA GLY A 337 -12.60 2.35 12.97
C GLY A 337 -12.62 2.24 11.43
N LEU A 338 -11.46 2.04 10.79
CA LEU A 338 -11.39 1.77 9.34
C LEU A 338 -12.03 0.43 8.99
N LEU A 339 -11.82 -0.59 9.81
CA LEU A 339 -12.42 -1.90 9.63
C LEU A 339 -13.95 -1.83 9.73
N GLU A 340 -14.49 -1.16 10.74
CA GLU A 340 -15.94 -0.94 10.88
C GLU A 340 -16.53 -0.25 9.65
N ARG A 341 -15.82 0.71 9.06
CA ARG A 341 -16.23 1.38 7.82
C ARG A 341 -16.22 0.46 6.61
N GLY A 342 -15.23 -0.44 6.50
CA GLY A 342 -15.22 -1.46 5.45
C GLY A 342 -16.41 -2.41 5.59
N LEU A 343 -16.67 -2.87 6.82
CA LEU A 343 -17.74 -3.81 7.15
C LEU A 343 -19.15 -3.22 7.06
N SER A 344 -19.30 -1.89 7.08
CA SER A 344 -20.62 -1.25 6.97
C SER A 344 -21.27 -1.45 5.60
N GLY A 345 -20.48 -1.79 4.58
CA GLY A 345 -20.93 -1.89 3.19
C GLY A 345 -21.12 -0.53 2.49
N ASP A 346 -20.90 0.58 3.19
CA ASP A 346 -21.11 1.93 2.66
C ASP A 346 -19.83 2.50 2.03
N MET A 347 -19.84 2.60 0.69
CA MET A 347 -18.72 3.19 -0.05
C MET A 347 -18.47 4.67 0.25
N GLY A 348 -19.48 5.41 0.72
CA GLY A 348 -19.28 6.78 1.20
C GLY A 348 -18.37 6.80 2.42
N GLN A 349 -18.57 5.87 3.36
CA GLN A 349 -17.73 5.77 4.56
C GLN A 349 -16.30 5.36 4.27
N VAL A 350 -16.08 4.52 3.26
CA VAL A 350 -14.75 4.17 2.74
C VAL A 350 -14.10 5.40 2.12
N ALA A 351 -14.81 6.13 1.24
CA ALA A 351 -14.29 7.33 0.59
C ALA A 351 -13.88 8.44 1.58
N ASP A 352 -14.59 8.55 2.72
CA ASP A 352 -14.33 9.53 3.76
C ASP A 352 -13.20 9.13 4.75
N ALA A 353 -12.65 7.92 4.64
CA ALA A 353 -11.63 7.41 5.56
C ALA A 353 -10.37 8.30 5.66
N PRO A 354 -9.83 8.87 4.56
CA PRO A 354 -8.69 9.80 4.64
C PRO A 354 -8.97 11.05 5.46
N GLU A 355 -10.18 11.63 5.35
CA GLU A 355 -10.56 12.84 6.10
C GLU A 355 -10.70 12.56 7.59
N VAL A 356 -11.21 11.37 7.92
CA VAL A 356 -11.33 10.88 9.30
C VAL A 356 -9.95 10.68 9.90
N MET A 357 -9.04 10.04 9.16
CA MET A 357 -7.65 9.87 9.55
C MET A 357 -7.00 11.22 9.81
N LEU A 358 -7.13 12.16 8.87
CA LEU A 358 -6.58 13.50 9.00
C LEU A 358 -7.10 14.22 10.27
N ALA A 359 -8.40 14.09 10.57
CA ALA A 359 -9.01 14.71 11.75
C ALA A 359 -8.62 14.07 13.09
N VAL A 360 -8.23 12.79 13.07
CA VAL A 360 -7.68 12.11 14.24
C VAL A 360 -6.29 12.64 14.54
N TYR A 361 -5.42 12.70 13.53
CA TYR A 361 -4.00 13.04 13.74
C TYR A 361 -3.69 14.53 13.78
N THR A 362 -4.46 15.37 13.07
CA THR A 362 -4.13 16.79 12.92
C THR A 362 -5.18 17.69 13.59
N PRO A 363 -4.77 18.77 14.27
CA PRO A 363 -5.70 19.70 14.91
C PRO A 363 -6.49 20.54 13.89
N GLU A 364 -5.95 20.74 12.68
CA GLU A 364 -6.46 21.67 11.66
C GLU A 364 -7.30 21.02 10.55
N ALA A 365 -7.53 19.70 10.59
CA ALA A 365 -8.27 19.01 9.53
C ALA A 365 -9.67 19.63 9.27
N GLY A 366 -10.18 19.44 8.05
CA GLY A 366 -11.47 19.97 7.59
C GLY A 366 -12.66 19.64 8.48
N SER A 367 -13.74 20.41 8.33
CA SER A 367 -14.99 20.23 9.06
C SER A 367 -15.93 19.27 8.32
N GLY A 368 -16.61 18.41 9.08
CA GLY A 368 -17.59 17.48 8.55
C GLY A 368 -18.09 16.51 9.62
N PRO A 369 -19.32 15.97 9.53
CA PRO A 369 -19.90 15.18 10.62
C PRO A 369 -19.04 13.98 11.04
N GLY A 370 -18.41 13.30 10.07
CA GLY A 370 -17.48 12.19 10.33
C GLY A 370 -16.17 12.64 10.98
N ALA A 371 -15.55 13.70 10.46
CA ALA A 371 -14.31 14.28 10.98
C ALA A 371 -14.50 14.86 12.41
N ASP A 372 -15.61 15.56 12.66
CA ASP A 372 -15.92 16.14 13.96
C ASP A 372 -16.15 15.06 15.03
N ARG A 373 -16.84 13.97 14.66
CA ARG A 373 -17.02 12.82 15.55
C ARG A 373 -15.69 12.15 15.85
N ALA A 374 -14.87 11.90 14.82
CA ALA A 374 -13.55 11.28 14.99
C ALA A 374 -12.62 12.13 15.85
N ARG A 375 -12.65 13.45 15.68
CA ARG A 375 -11.89 14.41 16.50
C ARG A 375 -12.28 14.34 17.97
N ARG A 376 -13.57 14.31 18.29
CA ARG A 376 -14.06 14.19 19.68
C ARG A 376 -13.62 12.87 20.30
N MET A 377 -13.81 11.76 19.58
CA MET A 377 -13.38 10.44 20.06
C MET A 377 -11.87 10.37 20.28
N ALA A 378 -11.07 10.96 19.38
CA ALA A 378 -9.62 11.04 19.53
C ALA A 378 -9.23 11.85 20.77
N THR A 379 -9.84 13.02 20.98
CA THR A 379 -9.57 13.86 22.16
C THR A 379 -9.94 13.13 23.45
N GLU A 380 -11.14 12.54 23.55
CA GLU A 380 -11.58 11.77 24.72
C GLU A 380 -10.64 10.60 25.02
N ARG A 381 -10.17 9.91 23.98
CA ARG A 381 -9.20 8.80 24.12
C ARG A 381 -7.83 9.29 24.58
N ILE A 382 -7.32 10.38 24.01
CA ILE A 382 -6.04 10.99 24.42
C ILE A 382 -6.12 11.40 25.89
N ASP A 383 -7.19 12.07 26.32
CA ASP A 383 -7.35 12.50 27.71
C ASP A 383 -7.37 11.29 28.67
N THR A 384 -8.08 10.23 28.30
CA THR A 384 -8.08 8.97 29.07
C THR A 384 -6.68 8.36 29.20
N LEU A 385 -5.89 8.37 28.12
CA LEU A 385 -4.52 7.84 28.13
C LEU A 385 -3.58 8.71 28.97
N LYS A 386 -3.74 10.04 28.92
CA LYS A 386 -2.98 10.95 29.77
C LYS A 386 -3.24 10.69 31.25
N ASP A 387 -4.49 10.50 31.65
CA ASP A 387 -4.86 10.18 33.03
C ASP A 387 -4.29 8.84 33.50
N ALA A 388 -4.29 7.83 32.62
CA ALA A 388 -3.66 6.53 32.88
C ALA A 388 -2.14 6.66 33.08
N LEU A 389 -1.45 7.42 32.22
CA LEU A 389 -0.02 7.67 32.35
C LEU A 389 0.34 8.42 33.63
N VAL A 390 -0.42 9.47 33.99
CA VAL A 390 -0.22 10.20 35.25
C VAL A 390 -0.40 9.26 36.46
N THR A 391 -1.33 8.29 36.37
CA THR A 391 -1.51 7.29 37.42
C THR A 391 -0.31 6.34 37.51
N LEU A 392 0.24 5.91 36.37
CA LEU A 392 1.44 5.07 36.30
C LEU A 392 2.69 5.81 36.81
N GLU A 393 2.89 7.07 36.41
CA GLU A 393 4.04 7.89 36.82
C GLU A 393 4.02 8.23 38.32
N ASN A 394 2.85 8.48 38.89
CA ASN A 394 2.70 8.76 40.32
C ASN A 394 2.71 7.49 41.19
N GLY A 395 2.50 6.32 40.59
CA GLY A 395 2.63 5.03 41.23
C GLY A 395 4.10 4.59 41.26
N LYS A 396 4.76 4.69 42.41
CA LYS A 396 6.11 4.13 42.67
C LYS A 396 6.23 2.59 42.47
N ASP A 397 5.22 1.92 41.94
CA ASP A 397 5.18 0.48 41.70
C ASP A 397 5.35 0.17 40.21
N LEU A 398 6.53 0.45 39.67
CA LEU A 398 6.99 -0.18 38.42
C LEU A 398 6.89 -1.72 38.49
N MET A 399 6.91 -2.31 39.70
CA MET A 399 6.68 -3.73 39.91
C MET A 399 5.26 -4.20 39.58
N VAL A 400 4.22 -3.37 39.79
CA VAL A 400 2.84 -3.74 39.45
C VAL A 400 2.59 -3.64 37.94
N ALA A 401 3.24 -2.70 37.26
CA ALA A 401 3.25 -2.66 35.79
C ALA A 401 3.97 -3.87 35.20
N SER A 402 5.11 -4.28 35.78
CA SER A 402 5.83 -5.50 35.39
C SER A 402 5.02 -6.79 35.61
N ASP A 403 4.28 -6.90 36.72
CA ASP A 403 3.41 -8.05 36.99
C ASP A 403 2.17 -8.07 36.09
N LEU A 404 1.60 -6.90 35.79
CA LEU A 404 0.50 -6.77 34.84
C LEU A 404 0.97 -7.15 33.43
N VAL A 405 2.13 -6.66 33.00
CA VAL A 405 2.76 -7.01 31.71
C VAL A 405 3.11 -8.50 31.67
N SER A 406 3.72 -9.07 32.71
CA SER A 406 4.04 -10.50 32.78
C SER A 406 2.79 -11.38 32.78
N THR A 407 1.70 -10.92 33.40
CA THR A 407 0.42 -11.63 33.43
C THR A 407 -0.32 -11.53 32.10
N VAL A 408 -0.34 -10.36 31.47
CA VAL A 408 -0.95 -10.13 30.15
C VAL A 408 -0.16 -10.88 29.07
N LEU A 409 1.17 -10.79 29.10
CA LEU A 409 2.07 -11.48 28.18
C LEU A 409 2.00 -13.00 28.38
N GLY A 410 1.99 -13.49 29.63
CA GLY A 410 1.83 -14.91 29.94
C GLY A 410 0.49 -15.46 29.43
N ARG A 411 -0.61 -14.73 29.63
CA ARG A 411 -1.94 -15.12 29.10
C ARG A 411 -2.01 -15.05 27.58
N ALA A 412 -1.34 -14.10 26.96
CA ALA A 412 -1.25 -14.00 25.51
C ALA A 412 -0.46 -15.17 24.91
N LEU A 413 0.68 -15.53 25.49
CA LEU A 413 1.48 -16.69 25.08
C LEU A 413 0.71 -18.00 25.25
N ASP A 414 -0.02 -18.16 26.35
CA ASP A 414 -0.89 -19.33 26.58
C ASP A 414 -2.04 -19.41 25.57
N THR A 415 -2.64 -18.27 25.22
CA THR A 415 -3.73 -18.20 24.23
C THR A 415 -3.25 -18.52 22.82
N LEU A 416 -2.01 -18.15 22.50
CA LEU A 416 -1.37 -18.41 21.20
C LEU A 416 -0.71 -19.80 21.12
N GLY A 417 -0.72 -20.59 22.21
CA GLY A 417 -0.09 -21.92 22.26
C GLY A 417 1.44 -21.88 22.17
N LEU A 418 2.06 -20.72 22.43
CA LEU A 418 3.49 -20.47 22.33
C LEU A 418 4.16 -20.75 23.68
N HIS A 419 4.23 -22.03 24.06
CA HIS A 419 4.82 -22.46 25.35
C HIS A 419 6.34 -22.69 25.29
N ASP A 420 6.98 -22.53 24.13
CA ASP A 420 8.41 -22.78 23.99
C ASP A 420 9.22 -21.53 24.40
N ALA A 421 9.97 -21.66 25.50
CA ALA A 421 10.73 -20.59 26.14
C ALA A 421 11.86 -20.00 25.27
N SER A 422 12.09 -20.53 24.07
CA SER A 422 13.06 -20.00 23.10
C SER A 422 12.59 -18.73 22.39
N TYR A 423 11.30 -18.37 22.46
CA TYR A 423 10.75 -17.15 21.85
C TYR A 423 10.66 -15.96 22.82
N VAL A 424 10.85 -16.21 24.12
CA VAL A 424 11.03 -15.14 25.10
C VAL A 424 12.47 -14.66 24.93
N LEU A 425 12.65 -13.42 24.41
CA LEU A 425 13.95 -12.75 24.43
C LEU A 425 14.58 -12.97 25.82
N PRO A 426 15.80 -13.51 25.93
CA PRO A 426 16.39 -13.72 27.24
C PRO A 426 16.73 -12.35 27.83
N ILE A 427 15.85 -11.82 28.67
CA ILE A 427 16.19 -10.86 29.73
C ILE A 427 16.96 -11.62 30.85
N ALA A 428 17.86 -12.53 30.47
CA ALA A 428 18.59 -13.37 31.41
C ALA A 428 19.84 -12.66 31.96
N ASN A 429 20.23 -11.52 31.38
CA ASN A 429 21.24 -10.61 31.90
C ASN A 429 20.80 -9.17 31.64
N PRO A 430 20.10 -8.50 32.58
CA PRO A 430 19.96 -7.05 32.47
C PRO A 430 21.38 -6.44 32.46
N PRO A 431 21.67 -5.48 31.58
CA PRO A 431 22.97 -4.82 31.56
C PRO A 431 23.28 -4.18 32.92
N ASP A 432 24.57 -4.12 33.29
CA ASP A 432 25.07 -3.77 34.65
C ASP A 432 24.54 -2.45 35.26
N TRP A 433 23.90 -1.59 34.47
CA TRP A 433 23.28 -0.34 34.91
C TRP A 433 21.88 -0.51 35.53
N VAL A 434 21.28 -1.71 35.49
CA VAL A 434 20.04 -2.06 36.22
C VAL A 434 20.36 -2.64 37.62
N ASN A 435 21.59 -2.46 38.12
CA ASN A 435 21.93 -2.83 39.49
C ASN A 435 21.40 -1.77 40.48
N PRO A 436 20.47 -2.11 41.40
CA PRO A 436 19.94 -1.17 42.40
C PRO A 436 21.00 -0.59 43.34
N ALA A 437 22.23 -1.12 43.35
CA ALA A 437 23.33 -0.63 44.18
C ALA A 437 24.05 0.62 43.63
N ASN A 438 23.69 1.12 42.43
CA ASN A 438 24.30 2.30 41.81
C ASN A 438 23.36 3.52 41.70
N GLN A 439 22.29 3.59 42.51
CA GLN A 439 21.49 4.80 42.70
C GLN A 439 21.83 5.52 44.00
#